data_AF-A0A428NQC2-F1
#
_entry.id   AF-A0A428NQC2-F1
#
_cell.length_a   1.000
_cell.length_b   1.000
_cell.length_c   1.000
_cell.angle_alpha   90.00
_cell.angle_beta   90.00
_cell.angle_gamma   90.00
#
_symmetry.space_group_name_H-M   'P 1'
#
loop_
_entity.id
_entity.type
_entity.pdbx_description
1 polymer ?
#
loop_
_entity_poly.entity_id
_entity_poly.type
_entity_poly.pdbx_seq_one_letter_code
_entity_poly.pdbx_strand_id
1 'polypeptide(L)'
;MERFFRKLQVGKSVKRMNWVVQTHGDLINTSGNHIKDGDEFVADEEVDCSKAHLRIELQTLTRLPQTRFVLFCFKTYLYPLKDVKEEGSGPALADAIEGLKTGNAPGMFKYKSAVRWGKSVAEYLRS
;
A
#
# COMPACT_ATOMS: atom_id res chain seq x y z
N MET A 1 6.12 11.47 14.95
CA MET A 1 4.76 10.88 14.98
C MET A 1 4.06 11.08 16.33
N GLU A 2 4.74 10.95 17.47
CA GLU A 2 4.15 11.11 18.81
C GLU A 2 3.44 12.46 19.07
N ARG A 3 4.02 13.57 18.60
CA ARG A 3 3.40 14.90 18.70
C ARG A 3 2.02 14.96 18.05
N PHE A 4 1.81 14.25 16.95
CA PHE A 4 0.53 14.18 16.27
C PHE A 4 -0.50 13.45 17.12
N PHE A 5 -0.16 12.25 17.61
CA PHE A 5 -1.07 11.49 18.47
C PHE A 5 -1.43 12.26 19.74
N ARG A 6 -0.48 12.94 20.39
CA ARG A 6 -0.75 13.77 21.58
C ARG A 6 -1.80 14.86 21.32
N LYS A 7 -1.86 15.40 20.10
CA LYS A 7 -2.82 16.45 19.71
C LYS A 7 -4.18 15.93 19.26
N LEU A 8 -4.35 14.62 19.04
CA LEU A 8 -5.61 14.05 18.55
C LEU A 8 -6.71 14.15 19.61
N GLN A 9 -7.75 14.95 19.31
CA GLN A 9 -8.89 15.23 20.19
C GLN A 9 -10.08 14.31 19.93
N VAL A 10 -10.94 14.16 20.95
CA VAL A 10 -12.22 13.45 20.81
C VAL A 10 -13.10 14.20 19.81
N GLY A 11 -13.78 13.46 18.94
CA GLY A 11 -14.62 14.03 17.87
C GLY A 11 -13.84 14.65 16.71
N LYS A 12 -12.49 14.65 16.74
CA LYS A 12 -11.63 15.14 15.66
C LYS A 12 -10.83 13.99 15.03
N SER A 13 -11.55 13.00 14.51
CA SER A 13 -10.95 11.84 13.85
C SER A 13 -10.19 12.25 12.59
N VAL A 14 -9.06 11.58 12.34
CA VAL A 14 -8.26 11.79 11.13
C VAL A 14 -8.33 10.55 10.26
N LYS A 15 -8.34 10.74 8.94
CA LYS A 15 -8.27 9.68 7.95
C LYS A 15 -7.00 9.82 7.12
N ARG A 16 -6.41 8.69 6.73
CA ARG A 16 -5.32 8.62 5.76
C ARG A 16 -5.47 7.36 4.92
N MET A 17 -4.71 7.28 3.84
CA MET A 17 -4.60 6.09 3.03
C MET A 17 -3.18 5.53 3.07
N ASN A 18 -3.08 4.22 3.02
CA ASN A 18 -1.86 3.48 2.70
C ASN A 18 -2.21 2.52 1.57
N TRP A 19 -1.24 2.22 0.70
CA TRP A 19 -1.47 1.34 -0.45
C TRP A 19 -0.27 0.46 -0.73
N VAL A 20 -0.50 -0.68 -1.38
CA VAL A 20 0.54 -1.58 -1.91
C VAL A 20 -0.06 -2.42 -3.04
N VAL A 21 0.76 -2.94 -3.95
CA VAL A 21 0.32 -3.98 -4.89
C VAL A 21 0.53 -5.34 -4.24
N GLN A 22 -0.50 -6.19 -4.25
CA GLN A 22 -0.41 -7.60 -3.89
C GLN A 22 -0.47 -8.43 -5.17
N THR A 23 0.38 -9.43 -5.30
CA THR A 23 0.41 -10.35 -6.47
C THR A 23 -0.64 -11.47 -6.38
N HIS A 24 -1.60 -11.34 -5.47
CA HIS A 24 -2.66 -12.31 -5.18
C HIS A 24 -3.90 -11.57 -4.60
N GLY A 25 -5.04 -12.26 -4.53
CA GLY A 25 -6.33 -11.68 -4.11
C GLY A 25 -6.71 -11.88 -2.65
N ASP A 26 -5.81 -12.36 -1.79
CA ASP A 26 -6.17 -12.70 -0.41
C ASP A 26 -6.30 -11.47 0.48
N LEU A 27 -7.44 -11.35 1.15
CA LEU A 27 -7.71 -10.27 2.10
C LEU A 27 -6.84 -10.38 3.35
N ILE A 28 -6.67 -11.61 3.86
CA ILE A 28 -5.84 -11.92 5.03
C ILE A 28 -4.44 -12.27 4.53
N ASN A 29 -3.50 -11.37 4.76
CA ASN A 29 -2.09 -11.60 4.46
C ASN A 29 -1.24 -11.16 5.66
N THR A 30 -0.64 -12.13 6.35
CA THR A 30 0.15 -11.91 7.57
C THR A 30 1.66 -11.92 7.31
N SER A 31 2.10 -12.26 6.10
CA SER A 31 3.51 -12.55 5.82
C SER A 31 4.07 -11.99 4.49
N GLY A 32 3.25 -11.52 3.55
CA GLY A 32 3.68 -11.40 2.14
C GLY A 32 3.98 -10.01 1.57
N ASN A 33 3.56 -8.91 2.21
CA ASN A 33 3.59 -7.59 1.54
C ASN A 33 4.82 -6.72 1.80
N HIS A 34 5.73 -7.15 2.69
CA HIS A 34 6.89 -6.38 3.11
C HIS A 34 8.13 -7.25 3.15
N ILE A 35 9.24 -6.79 2.56
CA ILE A 35 10.57 -7.36 2.74
C ILE A 35 11.14 -6.80 4.04
N LYS A 36 11.46 -7.68 4.99
CA LYS A 36 12.16 -7.36 6.23
C LYS A 36 13.67 -7.51 6.04
N ASP A 37 14.44 -6.99 7.00
CA ASP A 37 15.89 -7.14 7.00
C ASP A 37 16.26 -8.62 7.17
N GLY A 38 17.02 -9.15 6.21
CA GLY A 38 17.41 -10.56 6.15
C GLY A 38 16.55 -11.43 5.22
N ASP A 39 15.45 -10.92 4.68
CA ASP A 39 14.64 -11.67 3.71
C ASP A 39 15.37 -11.73 2.35
N GLU A 40 15.48 -12.94 1.79
CA GLU A 40 15.90 -13.14 0.40
C GLU A 40 14.75 -12.78 -0.56
N PHE A 41 15.08 -12.18 -1.70
CA PHE A 41 14.11 -11.86 -2.74
C PHE A 41 14.73 -11.96 -4.13
N VAL A 42 13.89 -12.22 -5.12
CA VAL A 42 14.26 -12.12 -6.53
C VAL A 42 13.79 -10.75 -7.03
N ALA A 43 14.69 -9.99 -7.64
CA ALA A 43 14.33 -8.70 -8.23
C ALA A 43 13.62 -8.91 -9.57
N ASP A 44 12.69 -8.02 -9.90
CA ASP A 44 11.99 -7.99 -11.20
C ASP A 44 11.36 -9.35 -11.58
N GLU A 45 10.64 -9.95 -10.62
CA GLU A 45 9.84 -11.15 -10.84
C GLU A 45 8.76 -10.92 -11.91
N GLU A 46 8.53 -11.94 -12.74
CA GLU A 46 7.40 -11.97 -13.65
C GLU A 46 6.10 -12.16 -12.87
N VAL A 47 5.21 -11.17 -12.92
CA VAL A 47 3.96 -11.17 -12.17
C VAL A 47 2.79 -11.44 -13.10
N ASP A 48 1.98 -12.44 -12.74
CA ASP A 48 0.66 -12.64 -13.34
C ASP A 48 -0.30 -11.51 -12.88
N CYS A 49 -0.30 -10.40 -13.61
CA CYS A 49 -1.07 -9.21 -13.28
C CYS A 49 -2.58 -9.44 -13.31
N SER A 50 -3.07 -10.53 -13.90
CA SER A 50 -4.49 -10.90 -13.84
C SER A 50 -4.95 -11.32 -12.44
N LYS A 51 -4.01 -11.73 -11.58
CA LYS A 51 -4.24 -12.09 -10.17
C LYS A 51 -3.82 -11.00 -9.19
N ALA A 52 -3.15 -9.96 -9.68
CA ALA A 52 -2.64 -8.88 -8.87
C ALA A 52 -3.73 -7.85 -8.53
N HIS A 53 -3.61 -7.25 -7.35
CA HIS A 53 -4.56 -6.29 -6.81
C HIS A 53 -3.85 -5.06 -6.25
N LEU A 54 -4.45 -3.89 -6.46
CA LEU A 54 -4.17 -2.70 -5.69
C LEU A 54 -4.87 -2.82 -4.33
N ARG A 55 -4.08 -3.02 -3.27
CA ARG A 55 -4.56 -3.02 -1.88
C ARG A 55 -4.51 -1.60 -1.34
N ILE A 56 -5.65 -1.09 -0.88
CA ILE A 56 -5.76 0.21 -0.21
C ILE A 56 -6.31 0.01 1.21
N GLU A 57 -5.67 0.66 2.17
CA GLU A 57 -6.13 0.72 3.55
C GLU A 57 -6.62 2.13 3.87
N LEU A 58 -7.94 2.29 4.03
CA LEU A 58 -8.52 3.49 4.62
C LEU A 58 -8.33 3.42 6.13
N GLN A 59 -7.35 4.19 6.59
CA GLN A 59 -6.90 4.22 7.96
C GLN A 59 -7.57 5.36 8.71
N THR A 60 -8.18 5.08 9.85
CA THR A 60 -8.80 6.08 10.71
C THR A 60 -8.19 6.06 12.11
N LEU A 61 -7.93 7.25 12.64
CA LEU A 61 -7.40 7.45 13.98
C LEU A 61 -8.40 8.28 14.78
N THR A 62 -8.96 7.69 15.83
CA THR A 62 -9.98 8.32 16.67
C THR A 62 -9.61 8.24 18.14
N ARG A 63 -9.68 9.37 18.84
CA ARG A 63 -9.54 9.41 20.30
C ARG A 63 -10.86 9.01 20.95
N LEU A 64 -10.86 7.95 21.73
CA LEU A 64 -12.05 7.50 22.46
C LEU A 64 -12.41 8.48 23.59
N PRO A 65 -13.71 8.80 23.81
CA PRO A 65 -14.13 9.84 24.76
C PRO A 65 -13.74 9.54 26.20
N GLN A 66 -13.99 8.31 26.65
CA GLN A 66 -13.87 7.89 28.05
C GLN A 66 -12.44 7.45 28.38
N THR A 67 -11.90 6.47 27.65
CA THR A 67 -10.58 5.87 27.94
C THR A 67 -9.42 6.72 27.43
N ARG A 68 -9.69 7.68 26.54
CA ARG A 68 -8.67 8.47 25.85
C ARG A 68 -7.68 7.65 25.04
N PHE A 69 -7.92 6.36 24.77
CA PHE A 69 -7.07 5.59 23.85
C PHE A 69 -7.26 6.04 22.40
N VAL A 70 -6.24 5.79 21.57
CA VAL A 70 -6.35 5.95 20.12
C VAL A 70 -6.84 4.63 19.54
N LEU A 71 -8.06 4.63 19.00
CA LEU A 71 -8.53 3.56 18.14
C LEU A 71 -7.95 3.78 16.73
N PHE A 72 -7.19 2.80 16.27
CA PHE A 72 -6.67 2.75 14.91
C PHE A 72 -7.40 1.66 14.14
N CYS A 73 -8.24 2.07 13.18
CA CYS A 73 -8.93 1.15 12.28
C CYS A 73 -8.34 1.24 10.89
N PHE A 74 -8.33 0.14 10.15
CA PHE A 74 -7.96 0.11 8.74
C PHE A 74 -8.95 -0.75 7.97
N LYS A 75 -9.73 -0.11 7.09
CA LYS A 75 -10.61 -0.83 6.16
C LYS A 75 -9.81 -1.12 4.89
N THR A 76 -9.64 -2.40 4.60
CA THR A 76 -8.94 -2.85 3.39
C THR A 76 -9.91 -2.93 2.22
N TYR A 77 -9.48 -2.41 1.08
CA TYR A 77 -10.08 -2.57 -0.24
C TYR A 77 -9.07 -3.27 -1.14
N LEU A 78 -9.55 -4.20 -1.97
CA LEU A 78 -8.76 -4.87 -2.99
C LEU A 78 -9.40 -4.60 -4.34
N TYR A 79 -8.64 -4.01 -5.25
CA TYR A 79 -9.06 -3.72 -6.62
C TYR A 79 -8.18 -4.53 -7.58
N PRO A 80 -8.74 -5.40 -8.43
CA PRO A 80 -7.96 -6.06 -9.48
C PRO A 80 -7.21 -5.02 -10.32
N LEU A 81 -5.93 -5.25 -10.64
CA LEU A 81 -5.18 -4.29 -11.46
C LEU A 81 -5.77 -4.11 -12.86
N LYS A 82 -6.45 -5.15 -13.37
CA LYS A 82 -7.22 -5.07 -14.61
C LYS A 82 -8.25 -3.95 -14.55
N ASP A 83 -9.05 -3.89 -13.49
CA ASP A 83 -10.10 -2.89 -13.34
C ASP A 83 -9.51 -1.48 -13.24
N VAL A 84 -8.40 -1.32 -12.47
CA VAL A 84 -7.66 -0.05 -12.33
C VAL A 84 -7.07 0.43 -13.67
N LYS A 85 -6.66 -0.51 -14.51
CA LYS A 85 -6.17 -0.22 -15.86
C LYS A 85 -7.32 0.18 -16.79
N GLU A 86 -8.41 -0.58 -16.80
CA GLU A 86 -9.58 -0.36 -17.66
C GLU A 86 -10.30 0.96 -17.35
N GLU A 87 -10.28 1.42 -16.09
CA GLU A 87 -10.81 2.75 -15.72
C GLU A 87 -9.91 3.94 -16.15
N GLY A 88 -8.70 3.66 -16.68
CA GLY A 88 -7.76 4.67 -17.15
C GLY A 88 -6.74 5.17 -16.11
N SER A 89 -6.75 4.62 -14.89
CA SER A 89 -5.81 5.00 -13.81
C SER A 89 -4.43 4.32 -13.91
N GLY A 90 -4.25 3.41 -14.87
CA GLY A 90 -3.03 2.60 -15.05
C GLY A 90 -1.73 3.42 -15.08
N PRO A 91 -1.58 4.42 -15.97
CA PRO A 91 -0.37 5.23 -16.06
C PRO A 91 -0.01 5.95 -14.75
N ALA A 92 -1.02 6.51 -14.06
CA ALA A 92 -0.82 7.21 -12.80
C ALA A 92 -0.35 6.27 -11.68
N LEU A 93 -0.88 5.04 -11.64
CA LEU A 93 -0.41 4.02 -10.68
C LEU A 93 1.01 3.57 -11.02
N ALA A 94 1.35 3.39 -12.29
CA ALA A 94 2.72 3.05 -12.72
C ALA A 94 3.73 4.13 -12.30
N ASP A 95 3.41 5.41 -12.51
CA ASP A 95 4.25 6.53 -12.05
C ASP A 95 4.39 6.53 -10.52
N ALA A 96 3.33 6.21 -9.78
CA ALA A 96 3.38 6.10 -8.33
C ALA A 96 4.26 4.94 -7.84
N ILE A 97 4.28 3.80 -8.56
CA ILE A 97 5.13 2.64 -8.29
C ILE A 97 6.61 3.03 -8.49
N GLU A 98 6.95 3.67 -9.60
CA GLU A 98 8.30 4.14 -9.88
C GLU A 98 8.75 5.23 -8.89
N GLY A 99 7.81 6.10 -8.50
CA GLY A 99 7.97 7.12 -7.48
C GLY A 99 8.35 6.59 -6.09
N LEU A 100 8.06 5.32 -5.78
CA LEU A 100 8.51 4.70 -4.52
C LEU A 100 10.05 4.68 -4.40
N LYS A 101 10.76 4.59 -5.53
CA LYS A 101 12.23 4.54 -5.58
C LYS A 101 12.84 5.93 -5.62
N THR A 102 12.21 6.88 -6.31
CA THR A 102 12.76 8.23 -6.56
C THR A 102 12.26 9.29 -5.59
N GLY A 103 11.27 8.99 -4.75
CA GLY A 103 10.69 9.91 -3.77
C GLY A 103 11.61 10.23 -2.59
N ASN A 104 11.08 10.98 -1.63
CA ASN A 104 11.80 11.44 -0.44
C ASN A 104 12.17 10.33 0.57
N ALA A 105 11.67 9.11 0.37
CA ALA A 105 12.01 7.93 1.16
C ALA A 105 12.29 6.73 0.24
N PRO A 106 13.46 6.68 -0.43
CA PRO A 106 13.78 5.65 -1.43
C PRO A 106 13.67 4.20 -0.92
N GLY A 107 13.86 3.99 0.39
CA GLY A 107 13.68 2.69 1.04
C GLY A 107 12.25 2.13 0.94
N MET A 108 11.26 2.96 0.60
CA MET A 108 9.87 2.54 0.42
C MET A 108 9.71 1.54 -0.73
N PHE A 109 10.54 1.61 -1.75
CA PHE A 109 10.54 0.64 -2.85
C PHE A 109 10.84 -0.78 -2.37
N LYS A 110 11.85 -0.95 -1.51
CA LYS A 110 12.15 -2.24 -0.88
C LYS A 110 11.11 -2.61 0.18
N TYR A 111 10.75 -1.66 1.05
CA TYR A 111 9.79 -1.89 2.14
C TYR A 111 8.43 -2.40 1.63
N LYS A 112 7.93 -1.88 0.51
CA LYS A 112 6.66 -2.33 -0.12
C LYS A 112 6.85 -3.53 -1.07
N SER A 113 8.02 -4.16 -1.06
CA SER A 113 8.38 -5.27 -1.94
C SER A 113 8.33 -4.93 -3.44
N ALA A 114 8.26 -3.65 -3.81
CA ALA A 114 8.18 -3.21 -5.19
C ALA A 114 9.45 -3.54 -6.00
N VAL A 115 10.57 -3.84 -5.34
CA VAL A 115 11.75 -4.42 -5.98
C VAL A 115 11.48 -5.78 -6.65
N ARG A 116 10.46 -6.52 -6.20
CA ARG A 116 10.06 -7.81 -6.77
C ARG A 116 9.10 -7.61 -7.94
N TRP A 117 8.00 -6.90 -7.71
CA TRP A 117 6.88 -6.83 -8.66
C TRP A 117 6.80 -5.53 -9.47
N GLY A 118 7.54 -4.48 -9.09
CA GLY A 118 7.33 -3.11 -9.55
C GLY A 118 7.47 -2.93 -11.05
N LYS A 119 8.50 -3.54 -11.65
CA LYS A 119 8.75 -3.48 -13.10
C LYS A 119 7.62 -4.12 -13.91
N SER A 120 7.37 -5.41 -13.68
CA SER A 120 6.34 -6.19 -14.39
C SER A 120 4.96 -5.53 -14.28
N VAL A 121 4.59 -5.05 -13.08
CA VAL A 121 3.31 -4.37 -12.85
C VAL A 121 3.24 -3.01 -13.56
N ALA A 122 4.29 -2.20 -13.52
CA ALA A 122 4.29 -0.89 -14.20
C ALA A 122 4.19 -1.03 -15.73
N GLU A 123 4.86 -2.03 -16.31
CA GLU A 123 4.75 -2.37 -17.74
C GLU A 123 3.33 -2.83 -18.10
N TYR A 124 2.73 -3.69 -17.29
CA TYR A 124 1.34 -4.12 -17.48
C TYR A 124 0.35 -2.94 -17.45
N LEU A 125 0.50 -2.03 -16.48
CA LEU A 125 -0.40 -0.89 -16.32
C LEU A 125 -0.34 0.13 -17.47
N ARG A 126 0.75 0.14 -18.25
CA ARG A 126 0.96 1.05 -19.39
C ARG A 126 0.72 0.42 -20.78
N SER A 127 0.50 -0.89 -20.85
CA SER A 127 0.25 -1.59 -22.13
C SER A 127 -1.14 -1.39 -22.70
#